data_AF-F7RXS8-F1
#
_entry.id   AF-F7RXS8-F1
#
_cell.length_a   1.000
_cell.length_b   1.000
_cell.length_c   1.000
_cell.angle_alpha   90.00
_cell.angle_beta   90.00
_cell.angle_gamma   90.00
#
_symmetry.space_group_name_H-M   'P 1'
#
loop_
_entity.id
_entity.type
_entity.pdbx_description
1 polymer ?
#
loop_
_entity_poly.entity_id
_entity_poly.type
_entity_poly.pdbx_seq_one_letter_code
_entity_poly.pdbx_strand_id
1 'polypeptide(L)'
;MKFLQWLHRWTGLIIVLQIVLWTISGLYFALVDHHGMKGHQYHTAPQSINLDLGHAKNMNPSWWNNFEEVRLLRHELVLGIPKLEVHHRGGISYLNGQTGEPWVTSENLAKEIALSTYSGPGTPTRVTPISTSRELHDWQGEGYQVDFNDDLNTRVYVDSISGTVLDHRNTPWVVADWMFRLHFIDYTGGRNFNNLVIVAAGAVTLWFALSGFILLVKLLASGEMRFTFRNAPLWATVGANQHKFSERAHKTVLQTLQDNDVLVESGCGGGGSCGLCKVTVNGTAEITAAERDLLSQEELSEGIRLACQHRIGKVQNVEVTEVNAQKHSLTLVSSSFLTPMLRELRFLAENGEIEYSAGQYMQFLIPDGITAIRPCDIPEEFHSNWAAIQDGNFKHIAVRRSYSMATKQNGNELVFTVRYQPQAEGAKAPGVGSTYLCNLKLGEQILVEGPYGDFTRMAGDTRKLFFIGGGAGMAPLRALIQEELSSKVPREMVFYYGARDVNELVYRKELESIAESKKLSFVPVLSDALTDSDWLGERGFVHEQALTYLSSVDVHEYDFYICGPPKMLSATLSMLANLGIDQSRIRFDDFGN
;
A
#
# COMPACT_ATOMS: atom_id res chain seq x y z
N MET A 1 4.75 -15.33 5.56
CA MET A 1 3.65 -14.40 5.92
C MET A 1 3.31 -13.37 4.84
N LYS A 2 4.27 -12.57 4.35
CA LYS A 2 4.04 -11.62 3.23
C LYS A 2 3.41 -12.30 2.01
N PHE A 3 3.84 -13.54 1.72
CA PHE A 3 3.25 -14.39 0.68
C PHE A 3 1.76 -14.69 0.88
N LEU A 4 1.31 -15.00 2.10
CA LEU A 4 -0.10 -15.29 2.39
C LEU A 4 -0.97 -14.06 2.18
N GLN A 5 -0.50 -12.88 2.61
CA GLN A 5 -1.20 -11.61 2.41
C GLN A 5 -1.25 -11.22 0.93
N TRP A 6 -0.15 -11.41 0.20
CA TRP A 6 -0.09 -11.19 -1.24
C TRP A 6 -1.09 -12.11 -1.96
N LEU A 7 -1.05 -13.41 -1.67
CA LEU A 7 -1.94 -14.39 -2.31
C LEU A 7 -3.41 -14.10 -1.97
N HIS A 8 -3.75 -13.83 -0.70
CA HIS A 8 -5.11 -13.49 -0.28
C HIS A 8 -5.65 -12.25 -1.03
N ARG A 9 -4.83 -11.21 -1.23
CA ARG A 9 -5.23 -10.01 -1.99
C ARG A 9 -5.56 -10.32 -3.45
N TRP A 10 -4.71 -11.09 -4.12
CA TRP A 10 -4.92 -11.46 -5.52
C TRP A 10 -6.11 -12.40 -5.70
N THR A 11 -6.25 -13.41 -4.83
CA THR A 11 -7.44 -14.27 -4.81
C THR A 11 -8.71 -13.46 -4.55
N GLY A 12 -8.66 -12.47 -3.65
CA GLY A 12 -9.78 -11.57 -3.41
C GLY A 12 -10.20 -10.78 -4.65
N LEU A 13 -9.25 -10.28 -5.44
CA LEU A 13 -9.54 -9.56 -6.69
C LEU A 13 -10.26 -10.46 -7.71
N ILE A 14 -9.83 -11.70 -7.86
CA ILE A 14 -10.46 -12.69 -8.75
C ILE A 14 -11.90 -12.99 -8.29
N ILE A 15 -12.11 -13.18 -6.98
CA ILE A 15 -13.43 -13.43 -6.41
C ILE A 15 -14.36 -12.22 -6.62
N VAL A 16 -13.86 -10.99 -6.44
CA VAL A 16 -14.66 -9.77 -6.69
C VAL A 16 -15.10 -9.69 -8.14
N LEU A 17 -14.20 -9.96 -9.09
CA LEU A 17 -14.56 -10.01 -10.50
C LEU A 17 -15.67 -11.04 -10.77
N GLN A 18 -15.57 -12.22 -10.18
CA GLN A 18 -16.59 -13.26 -10.31
C GLN A 18 -17.94 -12.83 -9.69
N ILE A 19 -17.94 -12.15 -8.53
CA ILE A 19 -19.16 -11.62 -7.91
C ILE A 19 -19.81 -10.57 -8.82
N VAL A 20 -19.03 -9.71 -9.48
CA VAL A 20 -19.55 -8.73 -10.44
C VAL A 20 -20.22 -9.43 -11.61
N LEU A 21 -19.57 -10.44 -12.21
CA LEU A 21 -20.16 -11.24 -13.29
C LEU A 21 -21.45 -11.96 -12.84
N TRP A 22 -21.46 -12.47 -11.61
CA TRP A 22 -22.63 -13.12 -11.04
C TRP A 22 -23.78 -12.14 -10.79
N THR A 23 -23.46 -10.92 -10.35
CA THR A 23 -24.43 -9.85 -10.12
C THR A 23 -25.03 -9.36 -11.44
N ILE A 24 -24.21 -9.17 -12.47
CA ILE A 24 -24.66 -8.75 -13.82
C ILE A 24 -25.59 -9.82 -14.41
N SER A 25 -25.18 -11.09 -14.41
CA SER A 25 -26.00 -12.18 -14.94
C SER A 25 -27.26 -12.44 -14.10
N GLY A 26 -27.18 -12.31 -12.76
CA GLY A 26 -28.34 -12.40 -11.88
C GLY A 26 -29.35 -11.27 -12.10
N LEU A 27 -28.87 -10.04 -12.29
CA LEU A 27 -29.72 -8.90 -12.65
C LEU A 27 -30.40 -9.12 -14.00
N TYR A 28 -29.69 -9.67 -14.99
CA TYR A 28 -30.28 -10.05 -16.27
C TYR A 28 -31.46 -11.02 -16.08
N PHE A 29 -31.28 -12.09 -15.31
CA PHE A 29 -32.37 -13.05 -15.05
C PHE A 29 -33.54 -12.47 -14.24
N ALA A 30 -33.29 -11.45 -13.41
CA ALA A 30 -34.34 -10.75 -12.69
C ALA A 30 -35.17 -9.82 -13.59
N LEU A 31 -34.57 -9.30 -14.67
CA LEU A 31 -35.20 -8.34 -15.58
C LEU A 31 -35.82 -8.98 -16.82
N VAL A 32 -35.29 -10.12 -17.28
CA VAL A 32 -35.72 -10.78 -18.51
C VAL A 32 -36.65 -11.95 -18.21
N ASP A 33 -37.87 -11.87 -18.75
CA ASP A 33 -38.87 -12.93 -18.59
C ASP A 33 -38.44 -14.24 -19.27
N HIS A 34 -38.84 -15.36 -18.67
CA HIS A 34 -38.52 -16.72 -19.11
C HIS A 34 -38.99 -17.04 -20.52
N HIS A 35 -40.07 -16.40 -21.00
CA HIS A 35 -40.54 -16.55 -22.38
C HIS A 35 -39.57 -15.92 -23.41
N GLY A 36 -38.87 -14.85 -23.05
CA GLY A 36 -37.89 -14.19 -23.91
C GLY A 36 -36.63 -15.03 -24.16
N MET A 37 -36.35 -16.01 -23.31
CA MET A 37 -35.10 -16.79 -23.32
C MET A 37 -35.20 -18.15 -24.02
N LYS A 38 -36.39 -18.62 -24.41
CA LYS A 38 -36.59 -19.98 -24.93
C LYS A 38 -36.13 -20.20 -26.37
N GLY A 39 -35.95 -19.14 -27.17
CA GLY A 39 -35.48 -19.26 -28.57
C GLY A 39 -36.53 -19.75 -29.58
N HIS A 40 -37.73 -20.10 -29.12
CA HIS A 40 -38.81 -20.72 -29.92
C HIS A 40 -40.03 -19.81 -30.10
N GLN A 41 -39.88 -18.49 -29.94
CA GLN A 41 -40.99 -17.54 -30.00
C GLN A 41 -41.75 -17.60 -31.35
N TYR A 42 -41.04 -17.89 -32.44
CA TYR A 42 -41.61 -18.04 -33.79
C TYR A 42 -41.58 -19.47 -34.31
N HIS A 43 -41.56 -20.46 -33.40
CA HIS A 43 -41.63 -21.86 -33.77
C HIS A 43 -43.08 -22.37 -33.76
N THR A 44 -43.46 -23.05 -34.84
CA THR A 44 -44.70 -23.82 -34.92
C THR A 44 -44.37 -25.29 -35.15
N ALA A 45 -45.05 -26.16 -34.40
CA ALA A 45 -44.85 -27.61 -34.52
C ALA A 45 -45.17 -28.08 -35.95
N PRO A 46 -44.31 -28.90 -36.57
CA PRO A 46 -44.57 -29.41 -37.90
C PRO A 46 -45.85 -30.24 -37.90
N GLN A 47 -46.70 -30.03 -38.92
CA GLN A 47 -47.94 -30.77 -39.07
C GLN A 47 -47.62 -32.16 -39.66
N SER A 48 -47.54 -33.19 -38.81
CA SER A 48 -47.31 -34.56 -39.26
C SER A 48 -48.56 -35.11 -39.96
N ILE A 49 -48.55 -35.15 -41.29
CA ILE A 49 -49.59 -35.85 -42.06
C ILE A 49 -49.15 -37.31 -42.19
N ASN A 50 -49.79 -38.20 -41.45
CA ASN A 50 -49.66 -39.64 -41.67
C ASN A 50 -50.33 -39.98 -43.01
N LEU A 51 -49.54 -40.38 -44.02
CA LEU A 51 -50.09 -41.00 -45.22
C LEU A 51 -50.75 -42.33 -44.87
N ASP A 52 -51.90 -42.60 -45.49
CA ASP A 52 -52.57 -43.90 -45.45
C ASP A 52 -51.66 -44.99 -46.06
N LEU A 53 -51.53 -46.12 -45.36
CA LEU A 53 -50.64 -47.25 -45.66
C LEU A 53 -50.87 -47.88 -47.05
N GLY A 54 -51.98 -47.53 -47.71
CA GLY A 54 -52.27 -47.91 -49.10
C GLY A 54 -51.22 -47.45 -50.12
N HIS A 55 -50.53 -46.33 -49.88
CA HIS A 55 -49.49 -45.83 -50.79
C HIS A 55 -48.18 -46.64 -50.72
N ALA A 56 -47.85 -47.23 -49.56
CA ALA A 56 -46.64 -48.02 -49.38
C ALA A 56 -46.70 -49.37 -50.13
N LYS A 57 -47.90 -49.93 -50.34
CA LYS A 57 -48.10 -51.18 -51.09
C LYS A 57 -47.91 -51.03 -52.61
N ASN A 58 -47.91 -49.81 -53.14
CA ASN A 58 -47.66 -49.52 -54.56
C ASN A 58 -46.22 -49.03 -54.83
N MET A 59 -45.33 -49.10 -53.83
CA MET A 59 -43.92 -48.72 -53.99
C MET A 59 -43.17 -49.75 -54.84
N ASN A 60 -42.24 -49.28 -55.69
CA ASN A 60 -41.54 -50.14 -56.63
C ASN A 60 -40.67 -51.19 -55.89
N PRO A 61 -40.88 -52.51 -56.11
CA PRO A 61 -40.13 -53.55 -55.42
C PRO A 61 -38.61 -53.48 -55.61
N SER A 62 -38.14 -52.83 -56.69
CA SER A 62 -36.71 -52.73 -57.01
C SER A 62 -35.91 -51.86 -56.04
N TRP A 63 -36.54 -50.93 -55.33
CA TRP A 63 -35.86 -50.05 -54.37
C TRP A 63 -35.28 -50.81 -53.17
N TRP A 64 -35.91 -51.91 -52.79
CA TRP A 64 -35.55 -52.69 -51.60
C TRP A 64 -34.35 -53.60 -51.82
N ASN A 65 -34.00 -53.90 -53.08
CA ASN A 65 -32.86 -54.76 -53.41
C ASN A 65 -31.51 -54.17 -52.98
N ASN A 66 -31.46 -52.87 -52.71
CA ASN A 66 -30.26 -52.15 -52.28
C ASN A 66 -30.04 -52.19 -50.75
N PHE A 67 -30.94 -52.82 -49.98
CA PHE A 67 -30.87 -52.85 -48.52
C PHE A 67 -30.92 -54.29 -47.99
N GLU A 68 -29.92 -54.67 -47.19
CA GLU A 68 -29.92 -55.95 -46.50
C GLU A 68 -30.68 -55.84 -45.16
N GLU A 69 -31.68 -56.72 -44.97
CA GLU A 69 -32.50 -56.81 -43.75
C GLU A 69 -33.18 -55.49 -43.33
N VAL A 70 -34.20 -55.05 -44.08
CA VAL A 70 -35.06 -53.94 -43.66
C VAL A 70 -35.90 -54.36 -42.44
N ARG A 71 -35.74 -53.64 -41.33
CA ARG A 71 -36.39 -53.95 -40.03
C ARG A 71 -37.58 -53.06 -39.71
N LEU A 72 -37.51 -51.79 -40.10
CA LEU A 72 -38.56 -50.80 -39.84
C LEU A 72 -38.61 -49.80 -41.01
N LEU A 73 -39.83 -49.47 -41.43
CA LEU A 73 -40.12 -48.41 -42.38
C LEU A 73 -41.00 -47.38 -41.71
N ARG A 74 -40.55 -46.12 -41.69
CA ARG A 74 -41.37 -44.97 -41.32
C ARG A 74 -41.53 -44.07 -42.54
N HIS A 75 -42.66 -43.40 -42.62
CA HIS A 75 -42.93 -42.43 -43.68
C HIS A 75 -43.45 -41.15 -43.08
N GLU A 76 -43.05 -40.03 -43.65
CA GLU A 76 -43.57 -38.71 -43.33
C GLU A 76 -43.69 -37.85 -44.57
N LEU A 77 -44.62 -36.89 -44.56
CA LEU A 77 -44.74 -35.89 -45.61
C LEU A 77 -43.92 -34.66 -45.23
N VAL A 78 -42.85 -34.41 -45.97
CA VAL A 78 -42.07 -33.18 -45.86
C VAL A 78 -42.51 -32.26 -47.00
N LEU A 79 -43.31 -31.23 -46.68
CA LEU A 79 -43.85 -30.28 -47.66
C LEU A 79 -44.60 -30.93 -48.84
N GLY A 80 -45.34 -32.01 -48.59
CA GLY A 80 -46.06 -32.74 -49.65
C GLY A 80 -45.24 -33.81 -50.37
N ILE A 81 -43.93 -33.91 -50.09
CA ILE A 81 -43.05 -34.96 -50.63
C ILE A 81 -43.02 -36.12 -49.62
N PRO A 82 -43.39 -37.36 -50.01
CA PRO A 82 -43.26 -38.51 -49.12
C PRO A 82 -41.77 -38.81 -48.92
N LYS A 83 -41.31 -38.75 -47.66
CA LYS A 83 -39.98 -39.20 -47.25
C LYS A 83 -40.11 -40.56 -46.56
N LEU A 84 -39.26 -41.49 -46.95
CA LEU A 84 -39.18 -42.82 -46.34
C LEU A 84 -37.91 -42.92 -45.50
N GLU A 85 -38.07 -43.31 -44.25
CA GLU A 85 -37.00 -43.63 -43.32
C GLU A 85 -36.90 -45.15 -43.22
N VAL A 86 -35.80 -45.70 -43.76
CA VAL A 86 -35.54 -47.13 -43.88
C VAL A 86 -34.50 -47.54 -42.84
N HIS A 87 -34.91 -48.36 -41.88
CA HIS A 87 -34.01 -48.95 -40.89
C HIS A 87 -33.55 -50.31 -41.40
N HIS A 88 -32.26 -50.45 -41.67
CA HIS A 88 -31.64 -51.68 -42.17
C HIS A 88 -30.41 -52.06 -41.35
N ARG A 89 -29.75 -53.18 -41.67
CA ARG A 89 -28.60 -53.66 -40.91
C ARG A 89 -27.44 -52.65 -40.85
N GLY A 90 -27.27 -51.83 -41.88
CA GLY A 90 -26.23 -50.81 -42.00
C GLY A 90 -26.56 -49.44 -41.40
N GLY A 91 -27.75 -49.25 -40.82
CA GLY A 91 -28.17 -47.99 -40.19
C GLY A 91 -29.51 -47.48 -40.71
N ILE A 92 -29.68 -46.15 -40.72
CA ILE A 92 -30.89 -45.48 -41.20
C ILE A 92 -30.56 -44.80 -42.53
N SER A 93 -31.39 -45.04 -43.54
CA SER A 93 -31.30 -44.36 -44.84
C SER A 93 -32.62 -43.68 -45.18
N TYR A 94 -32.54 -42.49 -45.78
CA TYR A 94 -33.70 -41.71 -46.16
C TYR A 94 -33.87 -41.77 -47.68
N LEU A 95 -35.09 -42.01 -48.16
CA LEU A 95 -35.43 -42.09 -49.58
C LEU A 95 -36.58 -41.15 -49.94
N ASN A 96 -36.58 -40.65 -51.16
CA ASN A 96 -37.76 -40.00 -51.74
C ASN A 96 -38.80 -41.06 -52.11
N GLY A 97 -39.97 -41.02 -51.50
CA GLY A 97 -41.05 -41.99 -51.69
C GLY A 97 -41.77 -41.93 -53.05
N GLN A 98 -41.44 -40.96 -53.91
CA GLN A 98 -41.92 -40.89 -55.30
C GLN A 98 -40.92 -41.52 -56.29
N THR A 99 -39.61 -41.32 -56.09
CA THR A 99 -38.58 -41.72 -57.05
C THR A 99 -37.75 -42.93 -56.60
N GLY A 100 -37.65 -43.17 -55.29
CA GLY A 100 -36.81 -44.20 -54.68
C GLY A 100 -35.33 -43.85 -54.56
N GLU A 101 -34.95 -42.64 -54.95
CA GLU A 101 -33.57 -42.14 -54.83
C GLU A 101 -33.25 -41.72 -53.39
N PRO A 102 -31.96 -41.68 -52.99
CA PRO A 102 -31.54 -41.15 -51.69
C PRO A 102 -32.10 -39.75 -51.45
N TRP A 103 -32.69 -39.54 -50.27
CA TRP A 103 -33.15 -38.22 -49.86
C TRP A 103 -31.96 -37.30 -49.68
N VAL A 104 -31.99 -36.16 -50.36
CA VAL A 104 -31.00 -35.10 -50.20
C VAL A 104 -31.76 -33.80 -49.96
N THR A 105 -31.47 -33.16 -48.84
CA THR A 105 -32.05 -31.84 -48.56
C THR A 105 -31.21 -30.79 -49.28
N SER A 106 -31.73 -30.24 -50.37
CA SER A 106 -31.08 -29.10 -51.05
C SER A 106 -31.24 -27.81 -50.25
N GLU A 107 -30.43 -26.79 -50.52
CA GLU A 107 -30.57 -25.45 -49.90
C GLU A 107 -31.98 -24.88 -50.04
N ASN A 108 -32.60 -25.05 -51.22
CA ASN A 108 -33.97 -24.62 -51.46
C ASN A 108 -34.98 -25.41 -50.63
N LEU A 109 -34.81 -26.73 -50.52
CA LEU A 109 -35.69 -27.57 -49.71
C LEU A 109 -35.54 -27.24 -48.21
N ALA A 110 -34.31 -27.01 -47.73
CA ALA A 110 -34.05 -26.58 -46.35
C ALA A 110 -34.72 -25.23 -46.03
N LYS A 111 -34.69 -24.29 -46.98
CA LYS A 111 -35.37 -22.99 -46.86
C LYS A 111 -36.89 -23.14 -46.68
N GLU A 112 -37.52 -23.96 -47.52
CA GLU A 112 -38.96 -24.21 -47.45
C GLU A 112 -39.34 -24.97 -46.17
N ILE A 113 -38.52 -25.93 -45.74
CA ILE A 113 -38.73 -26.67 -44.47
C ILE A 113 -38.67 -25.71 -43.29
N ALA A 114 -37.65 -24.84 -43.26
CA ALA A 114 -37.52 -23.81 -42.24
C ALA A 114 -38.74 -22.87 -42.22
N LEU A 115 -39.19 -22.41 -43.40
CA LEU A 115 -40.37 -21.56 -43.53
C LEU A 115 -41.65 -22.23 -42.99
N SER A 116 -41.82 -23.54 -43.21
CA SER A 116 -43.01 -24.26 -42.73
C SER A 116 -43.11 -24.41 -41.22
N THR A 117 -41.99 -24.28 -40.50
CA THR A 117 -41.95 -24.34 -39.03
C THR A 117 -41.83 -22.96 -38.38
N TYR A 118 -41.82 -21.91 -39.20
CA TYR A 118 -41.68 -20.52 -38.78
C TYR A 118 -43.03 -19.78 -38.78
N SER A 119 -43.34 -19.09 -37.69
CA SER A 119 -44.59 -18.33 -37.52
C SER A 119 -44.39 -16.85 -37.25
N GLY A 120 -43.19 -16.33 -37.48
CA GLY A 120 -42.87 -14.91 -37.27
C GLY A 120 -43.21 -14.03 -38.47
N PRO A 121 -43.02 -12.70 -38.33
CA PRO A 121 -43.37 -11.73 -39.36
C PRO A 121 -42.33 -11.59 -40.49
N GLY A 122 -41.16 -12.23 -40.35
CA GLY A 122 -40.02 -12.06 -41.26
C GLY A 122 -40.05 -13.00 -42.46
N THR A 123 -39.07 -12.81 -43.35
CA THR A 123 -38.84 -13.68 -44.50
C THR A 123 -37.41 -14.25 -44.49
N PRO A 124 -37.19 -15.45 -45.06
CA PRO A 124 -35.88 -16.07 -45.12
C PRO A 124 -34.97 -15.28 -46.07
N THR A 125 -33.83 -14.82 -45.55
CA THR A 125 -32.87 -13.97 -46.26
C THR A 125 -31.66 -14.73 -46.77
N ARG A 126 -31.14 -15.67 -45.97
CA ARG A 126 -29.90 -16.38 -46.25
C ARG A 126 -30.02 -17.84 -45.82
N VAL A 127 -29.48 -18.73 -46.65
CA VAL A 127 -29.28 -20.15 -46.33
C VAL A 127 -27.78 -20.39 -46.35
N THR A 128 -27.22 -20.89 -45.25
CA THR A 128 -25.77 -21.14 -45.13
C THR A 128 -25.55 -22.61 -44.78
N PRO A 129 -24.75 -23.37 -45.55
CA PRO A 129 -24.36 -24.72 -45.17
C PRO A 129 -23.49 -24.66 -43.91
N ILE A 130 -23.76 -25.55 -42.97
CA ILE A 130 -23.04 -25.66 -41.69
C ILE A 130 -22.63 -27.09 -41.43
N SER A 131 -21.40 -27.28 -40.96
CA SER A 131 -20.89 -28.54 -40.44
C SER A 131 -20.70 -28.51 -38.91
N THR A 132 -20.76 -27.30 -38.33
CA THR A 132 -20.70 -27.04 -36.89
C THR A 132 -21.51 -25.78 -36.56
N SER A 133 -22.07 -25.69 -35.36
CA SER A 133 -22.75 -24.48 -34.89
C SER A 133 -22.49 -24.26 -33.39
N ARG A 134 -22.28 -22.99 -33.00
CA ARG A 134 -22.18 -22.60 -31.58
C ARG A 134 -23.53 -22.61 -30.86
N GLU A 135 -24.64 -22.68 -31.59
CA GLU A 135 -25.99 -22.69 -31.02
C GLU A 135 -26.56 -24.12 -30.89
N LEU A 136 -25.88 -25.11 -31.47
CA LEU A 136 -26.22 -26.54 -31.44
C LEU A 136 -25.06 -27.36 -30.86
N HIS A 137 -24.93 -27.40 -29.54
CA HIS A 137 -23.78 -28.00 -28.84
C HIS A 137 -23.64 -29.51 -29.04
N ASP A 138 -24.77 -30.23 -29.12
CA ASP A 138 -24.79 -31.70 -29.17
C ASP A 138 -24.95 -32.25 -30.59
N TRP A 139 -25.09 -31.39 -31.60
CA TRP A 139 -25.29 -31.81 -32.99
C TRP A 139 -23.96 -31.95 -33.73
N GLN A 140 -23.79 -33.09 -34.40
CA GLN A 140 -22.68 -33.37 -35.30
C GLN A 140 -23.24 -33.84 -36.64
N GLY A 141 -22.88 -33.18 -37.72
CA GLY A 141 -23.36 -33.51 -39.06
C GLY A 141 -23.22 -32.34 -40.04
N GLU A 142 -23.77 -32.52 -41.23
CA GLU A 142 -23.91 -31.47 -42.23
C GLU A 142 -25.37 -30.98 -42.25
N GLY A 143 -25.58 -29.68 -42.34
CA GLY A 143 -26.90 -29.07 -42.25
C GLY A 143 -26.94 -27.68 -42.86
N TYR A 144 -28.07 -27.01 -42.69
CA TYR A 144 -28.31 -25.66 -43.18
C TYR A 144 -28.83 -24.76 -42.06
N GLN A 145 -28.28 -23.56 -41.97
CA GLN A 145 -28.83 -22.46 -41.18
C GLN A 145 -29.63 -21.54 -42.11
N VAL A 146 -30.91 -21.33 -41.79
CA VAL A 146 -31.80 -20.41 -42.51
C VAL A 146 -32.07 -19.19 -41.64
N ASP A 147 -31.62 -18.02 -42.08
CA ASP A 147 -31.73 -16.75 -41.38
C ASP A 147 -32.99 -15.98 -41.80
N PHE A 148 -33.80 -15.56 -40.82
CA PHE A 148 -35.00 -14.76 -41.04
C PHE A 148 -34.76 -13.29 -40.68
N ASN A 149 -35.28 -12.38 -41.53
CA ASN A 149 -35.29 -10.96 -41.24
C ASN A 149 -36.54 -10.60 -40.42
N ASP A 150 -36.49 -10.90 -39.12
CA ASP A 150 -37.49 -10.50 -38.14
C ASP A 150 -36.85 -9.70 -36.99
N ASP A 151 -37.67 -9.27 -36.04
CA ASP A 151 -37.28 -8.49 -34.88
C ASP A 151 -36.39 -9.27 -33.88
N LEU A 152 -36.34 -10.60 -33.98
CA LEU A 152 -35.56 -11.46 -33.09
C LEU A 152 -34.29 -12.03 -33.76
N ASN A 153 -34.12 -11.80 -35.07
CA ASN A 153 -33.17 -12.46 -35.95
C ASN A 153 -33.24 -13.99 -35.83
N THR A 154 -34.42 -14.57 -36.08
CA THR A 154 -34.62 -16.02 -35.97
C THR A 154 -33.75 -16.81 -36.95
N ARG A 155 -33.19 -17.92 -36.47
CA ARG A 155 -32.36 -18.87 -37.19
C ARG A 155 -32.94 -20.25 -37.03
N VAL A 156 -33.21 -20.90 -38.15
CA VAL A 156 -33.74 -22.28 -38.16
C VAL A 156 -32.66 -23.19 -38.72
N TYR A 157 -32.37 -24.25 -37.98
CA TYR A 157 -31.38 -25.24 -38.33
C TYR A 157 -32.04 -26.49 -38.90
N VAL A 158 -31.62 -26.93 -40.07
CA VAL A 158 -32.18 -28.10 -40.77
C VAL A 158 -31.07 -29.07 -41.10
N ASP A 159 -31.26 -30.35 -40.78
CA ASP A 159 -30.31 -31.41 -41.08
C ASP A 159 -30.27 -31.72 -42.59
N SER A 160 -29.09 -31.83 -43.19
CA SER A 160 -28.98 -32.02 -44.65
C SER A 160 -29.37 -33.44 -45.10
N ILE A 161 -29.13 -34.44 -44.25
CA ILE A 161 -29.30 -35.87 -44.57
C ILE A 161 -30.77 -36.28 -44.41
N SER A 162 -31.40 -35.86 -43.32
CA SER A 162 -32.76 -36.24 -42.96
C SER A 162 -33.80 -35.18 -43.33
N GLY A 163 -33.41 -33.92 -43.48
CA GLY A 163 -34.35 -32.80 -43.67
C GLY A 163 -35.16 -32.47 -42.42
N THR A 164 -34.80 -32.99 -41.25
CA THR A 164 -35.46 -32.65 -39.99
C THR A 164 -35.03 -31.27 -39.51
N VAL A 165 -35.97 -30.49 -38.97
CA VAL A 165 -35.64 -29.26 -38.24
C VAL A 165 -34.95 -29.65 -36.94
N LEU A 166 -33.68 -29.28 -36.81
CA LEU A 166 -32.86 -29.53 -35.62
C LEU A 166 -33.30 -28.64 -34.47
N ASP A 167 -33.37 -27.33 -34.73
CA ASP A 167 -33.83 -26.38 -33.73
C ASP A 167 -34.13 -24.98 -34.29
N HIS A 168 -34.85 -24.18 -33.49
CA HIS A 168 -35.06 -22.74 -33.68
C HIS A 168 -34.26 -21.95 -32.64
N ARG A 169 -33.58 -20.91 -33.10
CA ARG A 169 -32.75 -20.03 -32.26
C ARG A 169 -32.95 -18.58 -32.63
N ASN A 170 -32.65 -17.68 -31.71
CA ASN A 170 -32.73 -16.24 -31.94
C ASN A 170 -31.71 -15.49 -31.08
N THR A 171 -31.54 -14.20 -31.34
CA THR A 171 -30.56 -13.37 -30.62
C THR A 171 -30.80 -13.31 -29.11
N PRO A 172 -32.04 -13.14 -28.61
CA PRO A 172 -32.31 -13.21 -27.16
C PRO A 172 -31.85 -14.52 -26.50
N TRP A 173 -32.05 -15.67 -27.17
CA TRP A 173 -31.59 -16.96 -26.68
C TRP A 173 -30.06 -17.01 -26.55
N VAL A 174 -29.31 -16.48 -27.53
CA VAL A 174 -27.83 -16.46 -27.49
C VAL A 174 -27.33 -15.64 -26.30
N VAL A 175 -27.96 -14.49 -26.05
CA VAL A 175 -27.63 -13.66 -24.88
C VAL A 175 -27.95 -14.43 -23.59
N ALA A 176 -29.12 -15.07 -23.52
CA ALA A 176 -29.50 -15.87 -22.35
C ALA A 176 -28.54 -17.04 -22.11
N ASP A 177 -28.11 -17.74 -23.17
CA ASP A 177 -27.13 -18.83 -23.07
C ASP A 177 -25.80 -18.34 -22.48
N TRP A 178 -25.28 -17.21 -22.95
CA TRP A 178 -24.09 -16.58 -22.36
C TRP A 178 -24.28 -16.18 -20.90
N MET A 179 -25.44 -15.63 -20.55
CA MET A 179 -25.75 -15.27 -19.16
C MET A 179 -25.80 -16.51 -18.27
N PHE A 180 -26.33 -17.63 -18.77
CA PHE A 180 -26.31 -18.91 -18.05
C PHE A 180 -24.88 -19.41 -17.84
N ARG A 181 -24.02 -19.33 -18.84
CA ARG A 181 -22.60 -19.73 -18.71
C ARG A 181 -21.86 -18.90 -17.67
N LEU A 182 -22.06 -17.59 -17.68
CA LEU A 182 -21.44 -16.68 -16.71
C LEU A 182 -21.94 -16.94 -15.29
N HIS A 183 -23.23 -17.21 -15.13
CA HIS A 183 -23.87 -17.38 -13.83
C HIS A 183 -23.53 -18.74 -13.19
N PHE A 184 -23.55 -19.81 -13.97
CA PHE A 184 -23.24 -21.16 -13.48
C PHE A 184 -21.78 -21.55 -13.62
N ILE A 185 -20.96 -20.67 -14.20
CA ILE A 185 -19.53 -20.91 -14.45
C ILE A 185 -19.34 -22.23 -15.22
N ASP A 186 -20.23 -22.48 -16.18
CA ASP A 186 -20.19 -23.62 -17.07
C ASP A 186 -20.09 -23.13 -18.50
N TYR A 187 -18.89 -23.22 -19.07
CA TYR A 187 -18.61 -22.78 -20.43
C TYR A 187 -18.73 -23.90 -21.46
N THR A 188 -19.04 -25.13 -21.03
CA THR A 188 -19.19 -26.29 -21.92
C THR A 188 -20.54 -26.32 -22.63
N GLY A 189 -21.54 -25.59 -22.11
CA GLY A 189 -22.89 -25.52 -22.68
C GLY A 189 -23.87 -26.58 -22.13
N GLY A 190 -23.38 -27.56 -21.38
CA GLY A 190 -24.19 -28.68 -20.85
C GLY A 190 -25.04 -28.35 -19.62
N ARG A 191 -24.94 -27.14 -19.06
CA ARG A 191 -25.61 -26.70 -17.81
C ARG A 191 -25.34 -27.65 -16.65
N ASN A 192 -24.07 -28.05 -16.49
CA ASN A 192 -23.63 -28.97 -15.46
C ASN A 192 -23.10 -28.24 -14.22
N PHE A 193 -23.80 -28.39 -13.10
CA PHE A 193 -23.42 -27.84 -11.79
C PHE A 193 -22.22 -28.55 -11.13
N ASN A 194 -21.80 -29.70 -11.65
CA ASN A 194 -20.66 -30.47 -11.14
C ASN A 194 -19.53 -30.49 -12.17
N ASN A 195 -19.07 -29.30 -12.55
CA ASN A 195 -17.95 -29.14 -13.47
C ASN A 195 -16.63 -28.82 -12.71
N LEU A 196 -15.48 -29.00 -13.36
CA LEU A 196 -14.18 -28.78 -12.71
C LEU A 196 -14.00 -27.32 -12.26
N VAL A 197 -14.52 -26.37 -13.02
CA VAL A 197 -14.32 -24.93 -12.79
C VAL A 197 -15.06 -24.50 -11.51
N ILE A 198 -16.30 -24.93 -11.32
CA ILE A 198 -17.08 -24.59 -10.13
C ILE A 198 -16.53 -25.28 -8.86
N VAL A 199 -16.02 -26.51 -8.98
CA VAL A 199 -15.33 -27.21 -7.87
C VAL A 199 -14.04 -26.48 -7.48
N ALA A 200 -13.23 -26.10 -8.47
CA ALA A 200 -12.00 -25.32 -8.23
C ALA A 200 -12.31 -23.95 -7.60
N ALA A 201 -13.34 -23.25 -8.10
CA ALA A 201 -13.80 -21.98 -7.53
C ALA A 201 -14.22 -22.16 -6.06
N GLY A 202 -15.01 -23.20 -5.75
CA GLY A 202 -15.42 -23.50 -4.38
C GLY A 202 -14.24 -23.74 -3.43
N ALA A 203 -13.23 -24.50 -3.86
CA ALA A 203 -12.01 -24.72 -3.09
C ALA A 203 -11.22 -23.42 -2.84
N VAL A 204 -11.09 -22.57 -3.87
CA VAL A 204 -10.43 -21.26 -3.78
C VAL A 204 -11.19 -20.31 -2.84
N THR A 205 -12.52 -20.27 -2.91
CA THR A 205 -13.35 -19.44 -2.02
C THR A 205 -13.28 -19.91 -0.57
N LEU A 206 -13.30 -21.23 -0.33
CA LEU A 206 -13.11 -21.79 1.02
C LEU A 206 -11.74 -21.39 1.60
N TRP A 207 -10.68 -21.51 0.79
CA TRP A 207 -9.35 -21.08 1.20
C TRP A 207 -9.28 -19.57 1.48
N PHE A 208 -9.93 -18.73 0.66
CA PHE A 208 -10.00 -17.29 0.85
C PHE A 208 -10.70 -16.94 2.18
N ALA A 209 -11.82 -17.59 2.49
CA ALA A 209 -12.54 -17.40 3.74
C ALA A 209 -11.69 -17.79 4.96
N LEU A 210 -11.03 -18.95 4.92
CA LEU A 210 -10.15 -19.42 6.00
C LEU A 210 -8.93 -18.50 6.19
N SER A 211 -8.28 -18.09 5.11
CA SER A 211 -7.14 -17.16 5.18
C SER A 211 -7.56 -15.78 5.70
N GLY A 212 -8.73 -15.28 5.29
CA GLY A 212 -9.31 -14.05 5.81
C GLY A 212 -9.59 -14.14 7.32
N PHE A 213 -10.16 -15.26 7.78
CA PHE A 213 -10.40 -15.50 9.20
C PHE A 213 -9.10 -15.54 10.02
N ILE A 214 -8.07 -16.23 9.53
CA ILE A 214 -6.75 -16.29 10.19
C ILE A 214 -6.12 -14.88 10.27
N LEU A 215 -6.19 -14.10 9.19
CA LEU A 215 -5.69 -12.73 9.17
C LEU A 215 -6.48 -11.84 10.14
N LEU A 216 -7.80 -11.99 10.21
CA LEU A 216 -8.68 -11.28 11.13
C LEU A 216 -8.34 -11.59 12.60
N VAL A 217 -8.23 -12.87 12.96
CA VAL A 217 -7.83 -13.30 14.31
C VAL A 217 -6.48 -12.71 14.67
N LYS A 218 -5.52 -12.70 13.74
CA LYS A 218 -4.22 -12.10 13.97
C LYS A 218 -4.28 -10.59 14.18
N LEU A 219 -5.04 -9.87 13.36
CA LEU A 219 -5.26 -8.42 13.49
C LEU A 219 -5.94 -8.05 14.81
N LEU A 220 -6.83 -8.92 15.31
CA LEU A 220 -7.45 -8.77 16.62
C LEU A 220 -6.43 -9.06 17.74
N ALA A 221 -5.64 -10.12 17.62
CA ALA A 221 -4.62 -10.49 18.61
C ALA A 221 -3.44 -9.51 18.68
N SER A 222 -3.08 -8.84 17.57
CA SER A 222 -2.04 -7.81 17.54
C SER A 222 -2.50 -6.43 18.04
N GLY A 223 -3.81 -6.26 18.29
CA GLY A 223 -4.38 -4.95 18.66
C GLY A 223 -4.40 -3.92 17.53
N GLU A 224 -4.13 -4.33 16.28
CA GLU A 224 -4.13 -3.44 15.12
C GLU A 224 -5.55 -3.14 14.58
N MET A 225 -6.53 -4.02 14.86
CA MET A 225 -7.95 -3.79 14.54
C MET A 225 -8.59 -2.81 15.56
N ARG A 226 -8.77 -1.56 15.11
CA ARG A 226 -9.21 -0.42 15.91
C ARG A 226 -10.72 -0.15 15.75
N PHE A 227 -11.56 -0.91 16.44
CA PHE A 227 -12.98 -0.61 16.60
C PHE A 227 -13.30 -0.25 18.05
N THR A 228 -12.67 0.82 18.55
CA THR A 228 -13.10 1.45 19.80
C THR A 228 -13.63 2.84 19.50
N PHE A 229 -14.96 2.90 19.28
CA PHE A 229 -15.72 4.15 19.34
C PHE A 229 -15.90 4.66 20.77
N ARG A 230 -15.50 3.87 21.77
CA ARG A 230 -15.59 4.22 23.18
C ARG A 230 -14.52 5.25 23.56
N ASN A 231 -14.96 6.30 24.24
CA ASN A 231 -14.06 7.23 24.91
C ASN A 231 -13.61 6.66 26.26
N ALA A 232 -12.39 6.96 26.66
CA ALA A 232 -11.85 6.66 27.97
C ALA A 232 -11.38 7.95 28.65
N PRO A 233 -11.54 8.07 29.98
CA PRO A 233 -10.98 9.19 30.72
C PRO A 233 -9.48 9.01 30.92
N LEU A 234 -8.73 10.12 30.91
CA LEU A 234 -7.34 10.20 31.38
C LEU A 234 -7.28 11.31 32.43
N TRP A 235 -6.83 10.97 33.63
CA TRP A 235 -6.46 11.90 34.69
C TRP A 235 -4.95 12.10 34.66
N ALA A 236 -4.51 13.31 34.39
CA ALA A 236 -3.11 13.69 34.35
C ALA A 236 -2.83 14.71 35.46
N THR A 237 -1.89 14.41 36.34
CA THR A 237 -1.43 15.32 37.39
C THR A 237 -0.14 15.99 36.93
N VAL A 238 -0.12 17.31 36.88
CA VAL A 238 1.03 18.13 36.49
C VAL A 238 1.31 19.07 37.67
N GLY A 239 2.37 18.78 38.43
CA GLY A 239 2.64 19.45 39.70
C GLY A 239 1.44 19.37 40.66
N ALA A 240 0.89 20.53 41.04
CA ALA A 240 -0.29 20.60 41.92
C ALA A 240 -1.64 20.51 41.18
N ASN A 241 -1.64 20.58 39.85
CA ASN A 241 -2.85 20.64 39.05
C ASN A 241 -3.26 19.25 38.56
N GLN A 242 -4.56 18.95 38.63
CA GLN A 242 -5.11 17.72 38.09
C GLN A 242 -6.01 18.04 36.88
N HIS A 243 -5.68 17.46 35.74
CA HIS A 243 -6.41 17.59 34.50
C HIS A 243 -7.19 16.31 34.22
N LYS A 244 -8.39 16.44 33.66
CA LYS A 244 -9.22 15.32 33.22
C LYS A 244 -9.55 15.48 31.74
N PHE A 245 -9.12 14.51 30.94
CA PHE A 245 -9.39 14.44 29.52
C PHE A 245 -10.34 13.28 29.22
N SER A 246 -11.10 13.38 28.12
CA SER A 246 -11.99 12.32 27.65
C SER A 246 -11.82 12.15 26.15
N GLU A 247 -11.11 11.10 25.76
CA GLU A 247 -10.63 10.89 24.40
C GLU A 247 -10.85 9.46 23.92
N ARG A 248 -10.60 9.19 22.64
CA ARG A 248 -10.76 7.83 22.09
C ARG A 248 -9.84 6.84 22.80
N ALA A 249 -10.36 5.71 23.29
CA ALA A 249 -9.62 4.75 24.12
C ALA A 249 -8.31 4.19 23.51
N HIS A 250 -8.16 4.29 22.19
CA HIS A 250 -6.98 3.83 21.44
C HIS A 250 -5.88 4.89 21.28
N LYS A 251 -6.11 6.16 21.66
CA LYS A 251 -5.05 7.18 21.69
C LYS A 251 -3.99 6.77 22.72
N THR A 252 -2.73 7.10 22.44
CA THR A 252 -1.68 6.94 23.46
C THR A 252 -1.89 7.95 24.58
N VAL A 253 -1.29 7.69 25.75
CA VAL A 253 -1.22 8.69 26.81
C VAL A 253 -0.52 9.95 26.27
N LEU A 254 0.61 9.80 25.56
CA LEU A 254 1.34 10.92 24.96
C LEU A 254 0.46 11.76 24.01
N GLN A 255 -0.24 11.14 23.08
CA GLN A 255 -1.13 11.83 22.14
C GLN A 255 -2.22 12.60 22.89
N THR A 256 -2.82 11.98 23.91
CA THR A 256 -3.88 12.61 24.70
C THR A 256 -3.36 13.82 25.45
N LEU A 257 -2.17 13.73 26.05
CA LEU A 257 -1.52 14.85 26.74
C LEU A 257 -1.19 15.99 25.77
N GLN A 258 -0.56 15.67 24.64
CA GLN A 258 -0.15 16.65 23.63
C GLN A 258 -1.34 17.30 22.90
N ASP A 259 -2.44 16.59 22.66
CA ASP A 259 -3.66 17.14 22.06
C ASP A 259 -4.39 18.11 23.00
N ASN A 260 -4.12 18.03 24.31
CA ASN A 260 -4.72 18.87 25.34
C ASN A 260 -3.69 19.83 25.96
N ASP A 261 -2.63 20.17 25.22
CA ASP A 261 -1.62 21.16 25.59
C ASP A 261 -0.87 20.87 26.90
N VAL A 262 -0.83 19.60 27.32
CA VAL A 262 0.07 19.15 28.38
C VAL A 262 1.42 18.83 27.73
N LEU A 263 2.41 19.65 28.07
CA LEU A 263 3.75 19.56 27.54
C LEU A 263 4.45 18.32 28.10
N VAL A 264 4.91 17.45 27.21
CA VAL A 264 5.63 16.23 27.52
C VAL A 264 6.77 16.09 26.54
N GLU A 265 7.96 15.89 27.08
CA GLU A 265 9.15 15.71 26.26
C GLU A 265 9.03 14.47 25.35
N SER A 266 9.41 14.61 24.08
CA SER A 266 9.36 13.50 23.12
C SER A 266 10.26 13.76 21.90
N GLY A 267 11.39 13.07 21.81
CA GLY A 267 12.29 13.16 20.65
C GLY A 267 11.73 12.47 19.40
N CYS A 268 11.16 11.27 19.56
CA CYS A 268 10.74 10.41 18.44
C CYS A 268 9.28 10.59 17.97
N GLY A 269 8.53 11.56 18.52
CA GLY A 269 7.13 11.77 18.17
C GLY A 269 6.19 10.60 18.51
N GLY A 270 6.59 9.74 19.45
CA GLY A 270 5.79 8.61 19.95
C GLY A 270 6.11 7.24 19.34
N GLY A 271 7.25 7.09 18.67
CA GLY A 271 7.74 5.81 18.16
C GLY A 271 8.26 4.82 19.23
N GLY A 272 8.52 5.28 20.45
CA GLY A 272 9.04 4.43 21.53
C GLY A 272 10.53 4.13 21.44
N SER A 273 11.31 5.00 20.79
CA SER A 273 12.75 4.79 20.59
C SER A 273 13.65 5.74 21.40
N CYS A 274 13.15 6.92 21.82
CA CYS A 274 13.98 7.93 22.49
C CYS A 274 13.98 7.87 24.02
N GLY A 275 13.01 7.21 24.65
CA GLY A 275 12.93 7.12 26.12
C GLY A 275 12.48 8.39 26.87
N LEU A 276 12.26 9.51 26.18
CA LEU A 276 12.01 10.83 26.80
C LEU A 276 10.58 11.07 27.33
N CYS A 277 9.56 10.43 26.78
CA CYS A 277 8.15 10.68 27.17
C CYS A 277 7.76 9.99 28.49
N LYS A 278 8.53 10.23 29.54
CA LYS A 278 8.39 9.60 30.85
C LYS A 278 7.16 10.16 31.57
N VAL A 279 6.33 9.26 32.10
CA VAL A 279 5.21 9.57 32.99
C VAL A 279 5.16 8.52 34.08
N THR A 280 4.75 8.92 35.29
CA THR A 280 4.57 7.98 36.40
C THR A 280 3.12 7.48 36.37
N VAL A 281 2.93 6.16 36.32
CA VAL A 281 1.59 5.57 36.30
C VAL A 281 1.16 5.21 37.70
N ASN A 282 0.08 5.85 38.18
CA ASN A 282 -0.53 5.55 39.46
C ASN A 282 -1.45 4.32 39.32
N GLY A 283 -0.85 3.13 39.35
CA GLY A 283 -1.53 1.84 39.24
C GLY A 283 -0.69 0.77 38.55
N THR A 284 -1.33 -0.31 38.10
CA THR A 284 -0.66 -1.39 37.38
C THR A 284 -0.65 -1.12 35.87
N ALA A 285 0.54 -0.94 35.29
CA ALA A 285 0.77 -0.91 33.85
C ALA A 285 1.78 -1.99 33.43
N GLU A 286 1.47 -2.69 32.35
CA GLU A 286 2.37 -3.69 31.73
C GLU A 286 3.68 -3.04 31.31
N ILE A 287 4.82 -3.73 31.45
CA ILE A 287 6.11 -3.22 30.97
C ILE A 287 6.31 -3.71 29.53
N THR A 288 6.38 -2.76 28.59
CA THR A 288 6.60 -3.00 27.17
C THR A 288 8.06 -3.31 26.84
N ALA A 289 8.35 -3.81 25.64
CA ALA A 289 9.72 -4.10 25.22
C ALA A 289 10.58 -2.82 25.16
N ALA A 290 10.05 -1.76 24.54
CA ALA A 290 10.72 -0.47 24.45
C ALA A 290 11.11 0.10 25.83
N GLU A 291 10.25 -0.08 26.84
CA GLU A 291 10.54 0.36 28.20
C GLU A 291 11.69 -0.43 28.86
N ARG A 292 11.83 -1.72 28.56
CA ARG A 292 12.96 -2.51 29.09
C ARG A 292 14.29 -2.13 28.46
N ASP A 293 14.25 -1.65 27.22
CA ASP A 293 15.44 -1.27 26.47
C ASP A 293 15.90 0.15 26.82
N LEU A 294 14.97 1.03 27.23
CA LEU A 294 15.22 2.48 27.37
C LEU A 294 15.15 3.02 28.81
N LEU A 295 14.50 2.31 29.74
CA LEU A 295 14.36 2.74 31.14
C LEU A 295 15.16 1.84 32.08
N SER A 296 15.67 2.41 33.16
CA SER A 296 16.39 1.65 34.19
C SER A 296 15.44 0.77 35.01
N GLN A 297 15.98 -0.23 35.72
CA GLN A 297 15.16 -1.07 36.60
C GLN A 297 14.56 -0.27 37.76
N GLU A 298 15.30 0.71 38.28
CA GLU A 298 14.83 1.65 39.29
C GLU A 298 13.60 2.43 38.78
N GLU A 299 13.71 3.05 37.60
CA GLU A 299 12.60 3.80 36.98
C GLU A 299 11.36 2.92 36.78
N LEU A 300 11.54 1.69 36.29
CA LEU A 300 10.44 0.75 36.09
C LEU A 300 9.76 0.36 37.40
N SER A 301 10.54 0.20 38.48
CA SER A 301 10.06 -0.15 39.81
C SER A 301 9.29 1.00 40.49
N GLU A 302 9.66 2.24 40.19
CA GLU A 302 8.98 3.46 40.64
C GLU A 302 7.67 3.74 39.88
N GLY A 303 7.35 2.93 38.87
CA GLY A 303 6.14 3.08 38.06
C GLY A 303 6.29 4.03 36.88
N ILE A 304 7.51 4.43 36.53
CA ILE A 304 7.79 5.24 35.34
C ILE A 304 7.54 4.40 34.09
N ARG A 305 6.81 4.98 33.14
CA ARG A 305 6.44 4.37 31.86
C ARG A 305 6.59 5.38 30.72
N LEU A 306 6.66 4.87 29.50
CA LEU A 306 6.70 5.70 28.30
C LEU A 306 5.26 6.01 27.85
N ALA A 307 4.84 7.27 27.95
CA ALA A 307 3.50 7.73 27.59
C ALA A 307 3.08 7.36 26.15
N CYS A 308 4.04 7.22 25.24
CA CYS A 308 3.76 6.81 23.86
C CYS A 308 3.42 5.32 23.68
N GLN A 309 3.84 4.48 24.62
CA GLN A 309 3.64 3.02 24.55
C GLN A 309 2.33 2.57 25.21
N HIS A 310 1.73 3.41 26.06
CA HIS A 310 0.49 3.12 26.77
C HIS A 310 -0.72 3.79 26.15
N ARG A 311 -1.87 3.11 26.25
CA ARG A 311 -3.16 3.59 25.73
C ARG A 311 -4.07 4.02 26.87
N ILE A 312 -4.84 5.08 26.66
CA ILE A 312 -5.74 5.61 27.69
C ILE A 312 -6.88 4.65 28.07
N GLY A 313 -7.19 3.68 27.21
CA GLY A 313 -8.13 2.60 27.54
C GLY A 313 -7.62 1.63 28.64
N LYS A 314 -6.29 1.54 28.84
CA LYS A 314 -5.66 0.69 29.87
C LYS A 314 -5.09 1.51 31.03
N VAL A 315 -4.52 2.68 30.74
CA VAL A 315 -3.86 3.55 31.71
C VAL A 315 -4.64 4.85 31.81
N GLN A 316 -5.23 5.10 32.98
CA GLN A 316 -6.14 6.24 33.17
C GLN A 316 -5.61 7.27 34.16
N ASN A 317 -4.65 6.95 35.03
CA ASN A 317 -4.10 7.89 36.01
C ASN A 317 -2.59 7.99 35.82
N VAL A 318 -2.12 9.19 35.45
CA VAL A 318 -0.70 9.46 35.25
C VAL A 318 -0.29 10.74 35.95
N GLU A 319 0.95 10.78 36.39
CA GLU A 319 1.65 11.98 36.82
C GLU A 319 2.70 12.32 35.77
N VAL A 320 2.75 13.60 35.42
CA VAL A 320 3.56 14.13 34.33
C VAL A 320 4.55 15.11 34.94
N THR A 321 5.83 14.89 34.65
CA THR A 321 6.91 15.79 35.09
C THR A 321 6.73 17.16 34.46
N GLU A 322 6.75 18.21 35.28
CA GLU A 322 6.71 19.59 34.78
C GLU A 322 7.98 19.89 33.97
N VAL A 323 7.78 20.44 32.78
CA VAL A 323 8.84 20.90 31.89
C VAL A 323 8.79 22.42 31.79
N ASN A 324 9.95 23.07 31.72
CA ASN A 324 10.04 24.52 31.52
C ASN A 324 9.91 24.90 30.02
N ALA A 325 9.06 24.19 29.29
CA ALA A 325 8.84 24.43 27.87
C ALA A 325 7.66 25.39 27.67
N GLN A 326 7.71 26.20 26.61
CA GLN A 326 6.64 27.11 26.23
C GLN A 326 6.35 27.01 24.74
N LYS A 327 5.17 27.49 24.35
CA LYS A 327 4.78 27.63 22.94
C LYS A 327 5.28 28.96 22.40
N HIS A 328 5.95 28.92 21.26
CA HIS A 328 6.45 30.10 20.57
C HIS A 328 5.98 30.11 19.11
N SER A 329 5.74 31.31 18.58
CA SER A 329 5.56 31.53 17.15
C SER A 329 6.87 32.00 16.55
N LEU A 330 7.33 31.29 15.51
CA LEU A 330 8.57 31.55 14.81
C LEU A 330 8.29 31.96 13.37
N THR A 331 8.89 33.07 12.92
CA THR A 331 8.77 33.55 11.53
C THR A 331 10.04 33.23 10.76
N LEU A 332 9.93 32.53 9.63
CA LEU A 332 11.09 32.16 8.80
C LEU A 332 11.67 33.40 8.11
N VAL A 333 12.94 33.72 8.37
CA VAL A 333 13.62 34.90 7.81
C VAL A 333 14.72 34.56 6.81
N SER A 334 15.29 33.35 6.91
CA SER A 334 16.28 32.87 5.95
C SER A 334 16.20 31.36 5.80
N SER A 335 16.48 30.89 4.61
CA SER A 335 16.40 29.49 4.26
C SER A 335 17.40 29.18 3.14
N SER A 336 18.33 28.25 3.37
CA SER A 336 19.40 27.94 2.43
C SER A 336 19.77 26.47 2.46
N PHE A 337 20.06 25.88 1.30
CA PHE A 337 20.60 24.52 1.23
C PHE A 337 22.08 24.55 1.65
N LEU A 338 22.45 23.73 2.64
CA LEU A 338 23.84 23.52 3.05
C LEU A 338 24.47 22.34 2.31
N THR A 339 23.65 21.34 1.96
CA THR A 339 23.99 20.16 1.16
C THR A 339 22.77 19.83 0.28
N PRO A 340 22.85 18.87 -0.65
CA PRO A 340 21.69 18.50 -1.45
C PRO A 340 20.45 18.12 -0.63
N MET A 341 20.63 17.54 0.57
CA MET A 341 19.54 17.02 1.40
C MET A 341 19.42 17.71 2.76
N LEU A 342 20.20 18.76 3.05
CA LEU A 342 20.20 19.46 4.34
C LEU A 342 20.00 20.96 4.13
N ARG A 343 19.04 21.54 4.85
CA ARG A 343 18.68 22.96 4.76
C ARG A 343 18.91 23.65 6.10
N GLU A 344 19.51 24.83 6.11
CA GLU A 344 19.53 25.74 7.25
C GLU A 344 18.28 26.61 7.20
N LEU A 345 17.56 26.66 8.32
CA LEU A 345 16.40 27.52 8.51
C LEU A 345 16.66 28.46 9.67
N ARG A 346 16.50 29.76 9.44
CA ARG A 346 16.64 30.80 10.46
C ARG A 346 15.30 31.44 10.72
N PHE A 347 14.96 31.53 12.00
CA PHE A 347 13.70 32.05 12.46
C PHE A 347 13.91 33.19 13.44
N LEU A 348 12.99 34.15 13.44
CA LEU A 348 12.85 35.12 14.53
C LEU A 348 11.65 34.75 15.40
N ALA A 349 11.85 34.76 16.72
CA ALA A 349 10.77 34.61 17.68
C ALA A 349 9.97 35.92 17.80
N GLU A 350 8.63 35.82 17.73
CA GLU A 350 7.77 37.01 17.76
C GLU A 350 7.67 37.65 19.15
N ASN A 351 7.74 36.85 20.21
CA ASN A 351 7.52 37.29 21.60
C ASN A 351 8.82 37.64 22.33
N GLY A 352 9.86 38.04 21.60
CA GLY A 352 11.17 38.40 22.16
C GLY A 352 12.16 37.24 22.22
N GLU A 353 13.17 37.37 23.07
CA GLU A 353 14.23 36.37 23.21
C GLU A 353 13.70 35.09 23.87
N ILE A 354 14.13 33.94 23.35
CA ILE A 354 13.84 32.64 23.96
C ILE A 354 15.12 32.17 24.65
N GLU A 355 15.04 31.94 25.95
CA GLU A 355 16.15 31.37 26.71
C GLU A 355 16.29 29.88 26.42
N TYR A 356 17.49 29.45 26.01
CA TYR A 356 17.81 28.05 25.80
C TYR A 356 19.30 27.79 25.97
N SER A 357 19.66 26.58 26.37
CA SER A 357 21.05 26.13 26.44
C SER A 357 21.49 25.48 25.14
N ALA A 358 22.76 25.64 24.74
CA ALA A 358 23.24 25.01 23.53
C ALA A 358 23.09 23.48 23.58
N GLY A 359 22.64 22.90 22.47
CA GLY A 359 22.35 21.47 22.34
C GLY A 359 20.91 21.06 22.68
N GLN A 360 20.10 21.97 23.23
CA GLN A 360 18.65 21.76 23.34
C GLN A 360 17.95 21.75 21.98
N TYR A 361 16.69 21.27 21.96
CA TYR A 361 15.85 21.20 20.78
C TYR A 361 14.46 21.77 20.98
N MET A 362 13.75 22.00 19.87
CA MET A 362 12.34 22.39 19.87
C MET A 362 11.49 21.39 19.07
N GLN A 363 10.25 21.23 19.48
CA GLN A 363 9.24 20.48 18.74
C GLN A 363 8.46 21.40 17.83
N PHE A 364 8.53 21.18 16.53
CA PHE A 364 7.74 21.89 15.52
C PHE A 364 6.36 21.26 15.38
N LEU A 365 5.32 22.10 15.46
CA LEU A 365 3.92 21.70 15.33
C LEU A 365 3.52 21.86 13.86
N ILE A 366 3.66 20.79 13.10
CA ILE A 366 3.28 20.78 11.69
C ILE A 366 1.77 20.53 11.58
N PRO A 367 0.99 21.46 10.99
CA PRO A 367 -0.46 21.31 10.86
C PRO A 367 -0.84 20.18 9.88
N ASP A 368 -2.09 19.72 9.89
CA ASP A 368 -2.57 18.83 8.82
C ASP A 368 -2.75 19.61 7.51
N GLY A 369 -2.52 18.95 6.39
CA GLY A 369 -2.55 19.67 5.11
C GLY A 369 -2.05 18.86 3.93
N ILE A 370 -1.80 19.58 2.85
CA ILE A 370 -1.21 19.08 1.61
C ILE A 370 0.13 19.78 1.43
N THR A 371 1.20 19.02 1.25
CA THR A 371 2.56 19.55 1.08
C THR A 371 3.18 19.03 -0.19
N ALA A 372 3.91 19.91 -0.88
CA ALA A 372 4.71 19.56 -2.04
C ALA A 372 5.86 18.63 -1.62
N ILE A 373 6.08 17.57 -2.40
CA ILE A 373 7.15 16.60 -2.12
C ILE A 373 8.51 17.28 -2.29
N ARG A 374 8.68 18.06 -3.37
CA ARG A 374 9.92 18.78 -3.65
C ARG A 374 9.80 20.27 -3.29
N PRO A 375 10.81 20.85 -2.63
CA PRO A 375 10.94 22.31 -2.54
C PRO A 375 10.99 22.95 -3.93
N CYS A 376 10.42 24.15 -4.07
CA CYS A 376 10.41 24.87 -5.34
C CYS A 376 11.74 25.59 -5.66
N ASP A 377 12.60 25.76 -4.66
CA ASP A 377 13.81 26.58 -4.71
C ASP A 377 15.10 25.74 -4.62
N ILE A 378 15.07 24.50 -5.10
CA ILE A 378 16.26 23.63 -5.14
C ILE A 378 17.30 24.26 -6.08
N PRO A 379 18.55 24.52 -5.62
CA PRO A 379 19.64 25.00 -6.46
C PRO A 379 19.95 24.07 -7.63
N GLU A 380 20.34 24.64 -8.77
CA GLU A 380 20.65 23.89 -10.01
C GLU A 380 21.69 22.78 -9.79
N GLU A 381 22.71 23.07 -8.98
CA GLU A 381 23.77 22.12 -8.60
C GLU A 381 23.25 20.87 -7.88
N PHE A 382 22.08 20.92 -7.25
CA PHE A 382 21.48 19.79 -6.54
C PHE A 382 20.38 19.07 -7.34
N HIS A 383 20.01 19.54 -8.54
CA HIS A 383 18.92 18.93 -9.32
C HIS A 383 19.13 17.45 -9.60
N SER A 384 20.38 17.03 -9.82
CA SER A 384 20.75 15.62 -10.02
C SER A 384 20.44 14.74 -8.81
N ASN A 385 20.69 15.23 -7.59
CA ASN A 385 20.39 14.52 -6.34
C ASN A 385 18.88 14.37 -6.10
N TRP A 386 18.09 15.31 -6.61
CA TRP A 386 16.63 15.33 -6.44
C TRP A 386 15.87 14.65 -7.58
N ALA A 387 16.53 14.33 -8.70
CA ALA A 387 15.91 13.76 -9.89
C ALA A 387 15.12 12.46 -9.60
N ALA A 388 15.62 11.62 -8.68
CA ALA A 388 15.00 10.34 -8.31
C ALA A 388 13.77 10.47 -7.39
N ILE A 389 13.57 11.60 -6.71
CA ILE A 389 12.47 11.79 -5.76
C ILE A 389 11.23 12.21 -6.54
N GLN A 390 10.16 11.44 -6.64
CA GLN A 390 8.99 11.85 -7.44
C GLN A 390 8.44 13.24 -7.02
N ASP A 391 8.12 14.09 -7.99
CA ASP A 391 7.46 15.38 -7.73
C ASP A 391 5.93 15.20 -7.54
N GLY A 392 5.29 16.16 -6.88
CA GLY A 392 3.86 16.15 -6.62
C GLY A 392 3.52 16.61 -5.21
N ASN A 393 2.33 16.26 -4.74
CA ASN A 393 1.83 16.62 -3.42
C ASN A 393 1.38 15.38 -2.65
N PHE A 394 1.48 15.41 -1.33
CA PHE A 394 0.89 14.39 -0.47
C PHE A 394 0.10 15.04 0.67
N LYS A 395 -0.96 14.34 1.10
CA LYS A 395 -1.78 14.76 2.24
C LYS A 395 -1.27 14.09 3.51
N HIS A 396 -1.17 14.84 4.59
CA HIS A 396 -0.80 14.34 5.91
C HIS A 396 -1.67 14.93 7.02
N ILE A 397 -1.66 14.26 8.17
CA ILE A 397 -2.24 14.76 9.42
C ILE A 397 -1.23 15.65 10.15
N ALA A 398 -1.69 16.37 11.16
CA ALA A 398 -0.83 17.16 12.03
C ALA A 398 0.16 16.25 12.76
N VAL A 399 1.40 16.70 12.88
CA VAL A 399 2.48 15.95 13.54
C VAL A 399 3.40 16.89 14.32
N ARG A 400 4.03 16.36 15.37
CA ARG A 400 5.12 17.04 16.09
C ARG A 400 6.46 16.43 15.71
N ARG A 401 7.48 17.25 15.43
CA ARG A 401 8.84 16.80 15.11
C ARG A 401 9.90 17.63 15.81
N SER A 402 10.89 16.97 16.39
CA SER A 402 11.97 17.61 17.12
C SER A 402 13.11 18.02 16.19
N TYR A 403 13.63 19.23 16.36
CA TYR A 403 14.81 19.74 15.67
C TYR A 403 15.69 20.52 16.65
N SER A 404 16.98 20.17 16.71
CA SER A 404 17.93 20.78 17.64
C SER A 404 18.38 22.15 17.16
N MET A 405 18.58 23.08 18.08
CA MET A 405 19.11 24.41 17.77
C MET A 405 20.57 24.28 17.31
N ALA A 406 20.90 24.95 16.21
CA ALA A 406 22.17 24.87 15.52
C ALA A 406 23.19 25.95 15.94
N THR A 407 22.80 26.84 16.85
CA THR A 407 23.61 27.93 17.40
C THR A 407 23.43 28.02 18.90
N LYS A 408 24.43 28.58 19.59
CA LYS A 408 24.24 29.05 20.97
C LYS A 408 23.16 30.15 21.02
N GLN A 409 22.57 30.38 22.18
CA GLN A 409 21.60 31.48 22.36
C GLN A 409 22.20 32.81 21.90
N ASN A 410 21.45 33.52 21.05
CA ASN A 410 21.87 34.80 20.48
C ASN A 410 20.64 35.66 20.11
N GLY A 411 20.20 36.49 21.05
CA GLY A 411 19.02 37.34 20.86
C GLY A 411 17.75 36.53 20.62
N ASN A 412 16.97 36.93 19.63
CA ASN A 412 15.70 36.30 19.24
C ASN A 412 15.80 35.44 17.97
N GLU A 413 17.00 35.20 17.45
CA GLU A 413 17.21 34.33 16.28
C GLU A 413 17.39 32.87 16.74
N LEU A 414 16.66 31.96 16.08
CA LEU A 414 16.84 30.53 16.24
C LEU A 414 17.20 29.90 14.90
N VAL A 415 18.26 29.09 14.91
CA VAL A 415 18.77 28.42 13.70
C VAL A 415 18.57 26.92 13.85
N PHE A 416 18.06 26.27 12.81
CA PHE A 416 17.88 24.82 12.76
C PHE A 416 18.48 24.27 11.48
N THR A 417 18.99 23.04 11.51
CA THR A 417 19.31 22.31 10.28
C THR A 417 18.36 21.13 10.10
N VAL A 418 17.72 21.07 8.94
CA VAL A 418 16.69 20.09 8.61
C VAL A 418 17.19 19.21 7.48
N ARG A 419 17.33 17.90 7.76
CA ARG A 419 17.58 16.91 6.71
C ARG A 419 16.27 16.51 6.05
N TYR A 420 16.19 16.65 4.74
CA TYR A 420 15.09 16.12 3.95
C TYR A 420 15.08 14.59 4.00
N GLN A 421 13.94 14.00 4.39
CA GLN A 421 13.74 12.56 4.43
C GLN A 421 12.84 12.13 3.26
N PRO A 422 13.42 11.57 2.17
CA PRO A 422 12.64 11.08 1.05
C PRO A 422 11.76 9.89 1.47
N GLN A 423 10.80 9.54 0.61
CA GLN A 423 9.94 8.38 0.85
C GLN A 423 10.78 7.11 0.97
N ALA A 424 10.78 6.51 2.16
CA ALA A 424 11.42 5.22 2.39
C ALA A 424 10.71 4.10 1.61
N GLU A 425 11.43 3.03 1.29
CA GLU A 425 10.87 1.88 0.59
C GLU A 425 9.68 1.28 1.34
N GLY A 426 8.52 1.20 0.68
CA GLY A 426 7.27 0.71 1.28
C GLY A 426 6.52 1.72 2.16
N ALA A 427 7.05 2.91 2.40
CA ALA A 427 6.31 4.00 3.03
C ALA A 427 5.24 4.57 2.08
N LYS A 428 4.18 5.17 2.62
CA LYS A 428 3.11 5.79 1.82
C LYS A 428 3.42 7.23 1.37
N ALA A 429 4.34 7.90 2.04
CA ALA A 429 4.66 9.31 1.88
C ALA A 429 6.10 9.58 2.37
N PRO A 430 6.72 10.69 1.96
CA PRO A 430 8.00 11.17 2.53
C PRO A 430 7.84 11.62 3.99
N GLY A 431 8.96 11.97 4.62
CA GLY A 431 8.99 12.44 6.00
C GLY A 431 8.26 13.78 6.18
N VAL A 432 7.07 13.73 6.77
CA VAL A 432 6.15 14.89 6.90
C VAL A 432 6.83 16.17 7.38
N GLY A 433 7.52 16.12 8.52
CA GLY A 433 8.13 17.33 9.10
C GLY A 433 9.29 17.89 8.28
N SER A 434 10.19 17.02 7.81
CA SER A 434 11.29 17.47 6.96
C SER A 434 10.78 18.04 5.64
N THR A 435 9.77 17.41 5.02
CA THR A 435 9.21 17.90 3.77
C THR A 435 8.47 19.21 3.97
N TYR A 436 7.69 19.36 5.05
CA TYR A 436 7.01 20.61 5.37
C TYR A 436 8.00 21.76 5.60
N LEU A 437 8.98 21.57 6.50
CA LEU A 437 9.96 22.61 6.82
C LEU A 437 10.85 22.96 5.62
N CYS A 438 11.23 21.97 4.81
CA CYS A 438 11.96 22.24 3.58
C CYS A 438 11.12 22.92 2.49
N ASN A 439 9.80 23.04 2.64
CA ASN A 439 8.93 23.81 1.73
C ASN A 439 8.45 25.14 2.31
N LEU A 440 8.77 25.43 3.58
CA LEU A 440 8.36 26.65 4.25
C LEU A 440 8.95 27.88 3.53
N LYS A 441 8.12 28.89 3.29
CA LYS A 441 8.50 30.11 2.57
C LYS A 441 8.91 31.21 3.54
N LEU A 442 9.75 32.12 3.05
CA LEU A 442 10.16 33.30 3.81
C LEU A 442 8.92 34.11 4.23
N GLY A 443 8.89 34.52 5.49
CA GLY A 443 7.77 35.23 6.11
C GLY A 443 6.65 34.34 6.64
N GLU A 444 6.66 33.02 6.36
CA GLU A 444 5.68 32.10 6.97
C GLU A 444 6.01 31.84 8.44
N GLN A 445 4.95 31.66 9.21
CA GLN A 445 5.02 31.38 10.65
C GLN A 445 4.82 29.90 10.94
N ILE A 446 5.48 29.40 11.97
CA ILE A 446 5.27 28.06 12.52
C ILE A 446 5.28 28.09 14.05
N LEU A 447 4.40 27.29 14.65
CA LEU A 447 4.37 27.08 16.08
C LEU A 447 5.40 26.04 16.49
N VAL A 448 6.13 26.33 17.57
CA VAL A 448 7.07 25.41 18.20
C VAL A 448 6.83 25.32 19.70
N GLU A 449 7.20 24.19 20.29
CA GLU A 449 7.19 23.93 21.73
C GLU A 449 8.63 23.64 22.19
N GLY A 450 9.09 24.29 23.26
CA GLY A 450 10.41 24.06 23.83
C GLY A 450 10.92 25.23 24.69
N PRO A 451 12.21 25.26 25.04
CA PRO A 451 13.23 24.25 24.69
C PRO A 451 13.07 22.93 25.49
N TYR A 452 13.57 21.84 24.91
CA TYR A 452 13.66 20.51 25.52
C TYR A 452 15.08 19.96 25.44
N GLY A 453 15.34 18.86 26.16
CA GLY A 453 16.59 18.12 26.13
C GLY A 453 17.61 18.52 27.20
N ASP A 454 18.42 17.54 27.58
CA ASP A 454 19.51 17.61 28.56
C ASP A 454 20.90 17.46 27.91
N PHE A 455 20.96 17.44 26.57
CA PHE A 455 22.19 17.44 25.77
C PHE A 455 22.86 18.82 25.79
N THR A 456 23.16 19.32 26.97
CA THR A 456 23.75 20.63 27.21
C THR A 456 25.23 20.54 27.56
N ARG A 457 25.92 21.69 27.52
CA ARG A 457 27.32 21.78 27.93
C ARG A 457 27.53 21.26 29.36
N MET A 458 28.28 20.16 29.48
CA MET A 458 28.78 19.60 30.72
C MET A 458 29.59 20.65 31.49
N ALA A 459 29.31 20.72 32.80
CA ALA A 459 30.05 21.52 33.75
C ALA A 459 31.50 21.02 33.90
N GLY A 460 32.39 21.94 34.25
CA GLY A 460 33.82 21.68 34.44
C GLY A 460 34.70 22.49 33.48
N ASP A 461 35.98 22.60 33.85
CA ASP A 461 36.99 23.44 33.18
C ASP A 461 38.34 22.72 32.97
N THR A 462 38.50 21.50 33.50
CA THR A 462 39.79 20.78 33.47
C THR A 462 39.96 19.81 32.31
N ARG A 463 38.87 19.19 31.86
CA ARG A 463 38.91 18.18 30.79
C ARG A 463 38.68 18.80 29.42
N LYS A 464 39.34 18.28 28.41
CA LYS A 464 39.13 18.64 27.00
C LYS A 464 37.79 18.10 26.52
N LEU A 465 37.28 18.62 25.41
CA LEU A 465 36.03 18.15 24.82
C LEU A 465 36.29 17.38 23.52
N PHE A 466 35.64 16.23 23.39
CA PHE A 466 35.71 15.41 22.19
C PHE A 466 34.34 15.26 21.56
N PHE A 467 34.17 15.83 20.37
CA PHE A 467 32.94 15.81 19.61
C PHE A 467 33.01 14.77 18.50
N ILE A 468 31.97 13.97 18.33
CA ILE A 468 31.80 13.03 17.22
C ILE A 468 30.44 13.28 16.59
N GLY A 469 30.44 13.71 15.33
CA GLY A 469 29.23 14.16 14.63
C GLY A 469 29.03 13.53 13.26
N GLY A 470 27.79 13.53 12.78
CA GLY A 470 27.47 13.18 11.40
C GLY A 470 26.11 13.69 10.95
N GLY A 471 26.01 14.08 9.67
CA GLY A 471 24.76 14.56 9.06
C GLY A 471 24.10 15.71 9.83
N ALA A 472 22.80 15.58 10.11
CA ALA A 472 22.05 16.59 10.87
C ALA A 472 22.52 16.75 12.33
N GLY A 473 23.31 15.79 12.85
CA GLY A 473 23.91 15.89 14.19
C GLY A 473 24.89 17.05 14.34
N MET A 474 25.25 17.70 13.23
CA MET A 474 25.99 18.96 13.25
C MET A 474 25.29 20.06 14.04
N ALA A 475 23.95 20.15 14.03
CA ALA A 475 23.23 21.25 14.68
C ALA A 475 23.59 21.40 16.18
N PRO A 476 23.29 20.42 17.05
CA PRO A 476 23.54 20.61 18.47
C PRO A 476 25.04 20.68 18.80
N LEU A 477 25.90 19.97 18.04
CA LEU A 477 27.35 20.02 18.23
C LEU A 477 27.93 21.41 17.88
N ARG A 478 27.46 22.03 16.80
CA ARG A 478 27.84 23.40 16.43
C ARG A 478 27.41 24.40 17.50
N ALA A 479 26.20 24.27 18.04
CA ALA A 479 25.74 25.11 19.13
C ALA A 479 26.66 25.00 20.37
N LEU A 480 27.00 23.77 20.77
CA LEU A 480 27.87 23.50 21.91
C LEU A 480 29.30 24.04 21.70
N ILE A 481 29.86 23.89 20.50
CA ILE A 481 31.17 24.44 20.14
C ILE A 481 31.15 25.98 20.25
N GLN A 482 30.11 26.64 19.73
CA GLN A 482 29.98 28.09 19.83
C GLN A 482 29.83 28.56 21.29
N GLU A 483 29.08 27.82 22.11
CA GLU A 483 28.93 28.10 23.54
C GLU A 483 30.26 27.94 24.30
N GLU A 484 31.01 26.87 24.03
CA GLU A 484 32.34 26.66 24.60
C GLU A 484 33.30 27.79 24.22
N LEU A 485 33.33 28.20 22.95
CA LEU A 485 34.17 29.29 22.47
C LEU A 485 33.81 30.66 23.08
N SER A 486 32.55 30.82 23.51
CA SER A 486 32.07 32.03 24.19
C SER A 486 32.41 32.06 25.67
N SER A 487 32.90 30.95 26.22
CA SER A 487 33.33 30.88 27.63
C SER A 487 34.59 31.71 27.87
N LYS A 488 34.77 32.21 29.10
CA LYS A 488 35.96 33.01 29.47
C LYS A 488 37.27 32.25 29.24
N VAL A 489 37.25 30.95 29.50
CA VAL A 489 38.37 30.03 29.29
C VAL A 489 37.82 28.84 28.49
N PRO A 490 37.78 28.92 27.15
CA PRO A 490 37.34 27.81 26.32
C PRO A 490 38.28 26.63 26.49
N ARG A 491 37.70 25.45 26.72
CA ARG A 491 38.46 24.19 26.72
C ARG A 491 38.98 23.88 25.33
N GLU A 492 40.08 23.13 25.27
CA GLU A 492 40.54 22.54 24.02
C GLU A 492 39.49 21.55 23.51
N MET A 493 39.19 21.62 22.21
CA MET A 493 38.19 20.77 21.58
C MET A 493 38.80 19.97 20.42
N VAL A 494 38.36 18.73 20.27
CA VAL A 494 38.64 17.89 19.11
C VAL A 494 37.29 17.50 18.51
N PHE A 495 37.11 17.67 17.21
CA PHE A 495 35.84 17.38 16.54
C PHE A 495 36.06 16.52 15.30
N TYR A 496 35.60 15.27 15.38
CA TYR A 496 35.52 14.36 14.25
C TYR A 496 34.13 14.43 13.63
N TYR A 497 34.05 14.77 12.34
CA TYR A 497 32.78 14.89 11.63
C TYR A 497 32.72 13.99 10.41
N GLY A 498 31.78 13.05 10.42
CA GLY A 498 31.55 12.10 9.33
C GLY A 498 30.56 12.61 8.29
N ALA A 499 30.95 12.54 7.02
CA ALA A 499 30.08 12.74 5.86
C ALA A 499 30.32 11.65 4.81
N ARG A 500 29.42 11.51 3.84
CA ARG A 500 29.62 10.55 2.73
C ARG A 500 30.70 11.03 1.78
N ASP A 501 30.51 12.24 1.29
CA ASP A 501 31.39 12.93 0.35
C ASP A 501 31.53 14.41 0.72
N VAL A 502 32.34 15.15 -0.03
CA VAL A 502 32.65 16.56 0.22
C VAL A 502 31.41 17.46 0.18
N ASN A 503 30.39 17.14 -0.61
CA ASN A 503 29.16 17.92 -0.73
C ASN A 503 28.22 17.73 0.47
N GLU A 504 28.47 16.72 1.32
CA GLU A 504 27.75 16.51 2.59
C GLU A 504 28.48 17.14 3.81
N LEU A 505 29.62 17.82 3.60
CA LEU A 505 30.34 18.55 4.67
C LEU A 505 29.70 19.93 4.92
N VAL A 506 28.99 20.05 6.04
CA VAL A 506 28.32 21.30 6.44
C VAL A 506 29.21 22.18 7.32
N TYR A 507 29.04 23.49 7.19
CA TYR A 507 29.79 24.53 7.94
C TYR A 507 31.31 24.37 7.90
N ARG A 508 31.85 23.69 6.89
CA ARG A 508 33.29 23.38 6.78
C ARG A 508 34.17 24.63 6.93
N LYS A 509 33.86 25.70 6.19
CA LYS A 509 34.62 26.96 6.24
C LYS A 509 34.61 27.61 7.62
N GLU A 510 33.48 27.55 8.32
CA GLU A 510 33.35 28.07 9.69
C GLU A 510 34.25 27.26 10.64
N LEU A 511 34.17 25.94 10.58
CA LEU A 511 34.93 25.04 11.45
C LEU A 511 36.44 25.08 11.18
N GLU A 512 36.85 25.18 9.92
CA GLU A 512 38.26 25.36 9.52
C GLU A 512 38.79 26.71 10.05
N SER A 513 38.02 27.79 9.93
CA SER A 513 38.40 29.10 10.49
C SER A 513 38.52 29.07 12.01
N ILE A 514 37.63 28.35 12.71
CA ILE A 514 37.77 28.14 14.15
C ILE A 514 39.04 27.33 14.45
N ALA A 515 39.39 26.33 13.64
CA ALA A 515 40.57 25.52 13.84
C ALA A 515 41.89 26.31 13.71
N GLU A 516 41.93 27.34 12.85
CA GLU A 516 43.07 28.27 12.76
C GLU A 516 43.36 29.00 14.08
N SER A 517 42.34 29.21 14.93
CA SER A 517 42.52 29.79 16.26
C SER A 517 43.20 28.87 17.27
N LYS A 518 43.50 27.61 16.89
CA LYS A 518 44.08 26.53 17.70
C LYS A 518 43.23 26.09 18.90
N LYS A 519 41.97 26.54 18.99
CA LYS A 519 41.02 26.13 20.04
C LYS A 519 40.20 24.88 19.66
N LEU A 520 40.16 24.55 18.37
CA LEU A 520 39.46 23.39 17.83
C LEU A 520 40.38 22.61 16.90
N SER A 521 40.48 21.30 17.09
CA SER A 521 41.05 20.38 16.08
C SER A 521 39.91 19.77 15.30
N PHE A 522 39.63 20.29 14.10
CA PHE A 522 38.55 19.78 13.25
C PHE A 522 39.07 18.73 12.26
N VAL A 523 38.47 17.54 12.30
CA VAL A 523 38.85 16.39 11.47
C VAL A 523 37.63 15.90 10.68
N PRO A 524 37.42 16.38 9.44
CA PRO A 524 36.40 15.84 8.56
C PRO A 524 36.80 14.44 8.06
N VAL A 525 35.85 13.51 8.06
CA VAL A 525 36.04 12.11 7.63
C VAL A 525 35.01 11.75 6.56
N LEU A 526 35.48 11.22 5.43
CA LEU A 526 34.59 10.83 4.32
C LEU A 526 34.49 9.30 4.18
N SER A 527 33.27 8.77 4.27
CA SER A 527 33.04 7.32 4.18
C SER A 527 33.02 6.78 2.75
N ASP A 528 32.69 7.62 1.77
CA ASP A 528 32.52 7.25 0.35
C ASP A 528 33.22 8.27 -0.56
N ALA A 529 34.42 8.70 -0.17
CA ALA A 529 35.24 9.53 -1.05
C ALA A 529 35.72 8.68 -2.23
N LEU A 530 35.30 9.04 -3.45
CA LEU A 530 35.76 8.41 -4.69
C LEU A 530 37.29 8.31 -4.69
N THR A 531 37.81 7.19 -5.18
CA THR A 531 39.25 6.92 -5.22
C THR A 531 40.02 7.98 -6.01
N ASP A 532 39.39 8.56 -7.02
CA ASP A 532 39.95 9.63 -7.87
C ASP A 532 39.62 11.05 -7.39
N SER A 533 39.14 11.21 -6.14
CA SER A 533 38.89 12.55 -5.57
C SER A 533 40.16 13.19 -5.01
N ASP A 534 40.27 14.52 -5.14
CA ASP A 534 41.34 15.35 -4.54
C ASP A 534 41.27 15.42 -2.99
N TRP A 535 40.54 14.51 -2.34
CA TRP A 535 40.39 14.48 -0.89
C TRP A 535 41.65 13.92 -0.21
N LEU A 536 42.41 14.81 0.41
CA LEU A 536 43.61 14.49 1.18
C LEU A 536 43.36 14.25 2.69
N GLY A 537 42.10 14.39 3.14
CA GLY A 537 41.72 14.19 4.54
C GLY A 537 41.43 12.73 4.88
N GLU A 538 40.92 12.52 6.09
CA GLU A 538 40.60 11.18 6.62
C GLU A 538 39.48 10.49 5.83
N ARG A 539 39.59 9.16 5.70
CA ARG A 539 38.66 8.31 4.94
C ARG A 539 38.13 7.16 5.81
N GLY A 540 36.95 6.64 5.48
CA GLY A 540 36.31 5.55 6.21
C GLY A 540 35.26 6.05 7.20
N PHE A 541 34.96 5.27 8.23
CA PHE A 541 33.93 5.67 9.20
C PHE A 541 34.51 6.56 10.30
N VAL A 542 33.76 7.60 10.68
CA VAL A 542 34.20 8.61 11.65
C VAL A 542 34.63 8.02 13.01
N HIS A 543 33.94 6.97 13.48
CA HIS A 543 34.27 6.32 14.74
C HIS A 543 35.59 5.52 14.67
N GLU A 544 35.93 4.94 13.52
CA GLU A 544 37.21 4.24 13.33
C GLU A 544 38.38 5.22 13.36
N GLN A 545 38.22 6.39 12.74
CA GLN A 545 39.26 7.43 12.77
C GLN A 545 39.38 8.09 14.14
N ALA A 546 38.26 8.33 14.82
CA ALA A 546 38.27 8.78 16.21
C ALA A 546 38.98 7.76 17.11
N LEU A 547 38.75 6.44 16.92
CA LEU A 547 39.43 5.38 17.67
C LEU A 547 40.94 5.41 17.49
N THR A 548 41.43 5.58 16.25
CA THR A 548 42.87 5.67 15.96
C THR A 548 43.52 6.79 16.77
N TYR A 549 42.89 7.96 16.81
CA TYR A 549 43.38 9.09 17.61
C TYR A 549 43.26 8.82 19.11
N LEU A 550 42.11 8.37 19.59
CA LEU A 550 41.86 8.11 21.01
C LEU A 550 42.80 7.03 21.58
N SER A 551 43.24 6.09 20.74
CA SER A 551 44.23 5.06 21.13
C SER A 551 45.64 5.62 21.33
N SER A 552 45.90 6.85 20.89
CA SER A 552 47.21 7.52 20.98
C SER A 552 47.33 8.54 22.12
N VAL A 553 46.22 8.81 22.83
CA VAL A 553 46.13 9.82 23.89
C VAL A 553 45.55 9.24 25.17
N ASP A 554 45.66 9.96 26.30
CA ASP A 554 44.92 9.62 27.50
C ASP A 554 43.44 10.00 27.34
N VAL A 555 42.60 9.00 27.09
CA VAL A 555 41.15 9.17 26.92
C VAL A 555 40.46 9.73 28.16
N HIS A 556 41.07 9.62 29.34
CA HIS A 556 40.51 10.16 30.58
C HIS A 556 40.68 11.69 30.70
N GLU A 557 41.38 12.35 29.77
CA GLU A 557 41.41 13.80 29.66
C GLU A 557 40.16 14.40 28.97
N TYR A 558 39.26 13.58 28.41
CA TYR A 558 38.18 14.06 27.53
C TYR A 558 36.76 13.80 28.05
N ASP A 559 35.87 14.77 27.93
CA ASP A 559 34.43 14.55 28.01
C ASP A 559 33.83 14.52 26.59
N PHE A 560 32.88 13.63 26.34
CA PHE A 560 32.45 13.25 24.99
C PHE A 560 31.05 13.76 24.66
N TYR A 561 30.89 14.32 23.47
CA TYR A 561 29.60 14.66 22.87
C TYR A 561 29.41 13.94 21.54
N ILE A 562 28.29 13.25 21.39
CA ILE A 562 28.02 12.42 20.21
C ILE A 562 26.64 12.76 19.66
N CYS A 563 26.57 13.10 18.37
CA CYS A 563 25.27 13.32 17.75
C CYS A 563 25.30 13.01 16.26
N GLY A 564 24.36 12.19 15.78
CA GLY A 564 24.24 11.85 14.37
C GLY A 564 23.36 10.63 14.12
N PRO A 565 23.48 9.99 12.94
CA PRO A 565 22.60 8.88 12.55
C PRO A 565 22.70 7.68 13.52
N PRO A 566 21.62 6.91 13.73
CA PRO A 566 21.59 5.82 14.72
C PRO A 566 22.72 4.80 14.60
N LYS A 567 23.12 4.44 13.37
CA LYS A 567 24.26 3.52 13.13
C LYS A 567 25.59 4.10 13.61
N MET A 568 25.80 5.40 13.39
CA MET A 568 27.01 6.09 13.85
C MET A 568 27.01 6.19 15.37
N LEU A 569 25.88 6.62 15.96
CA LEU A 569 25.74 6.76 17.40
C LEU A 569 26.02 5.44 18.13
N SER A 570 25.38 4.34 17.70
CA SER A 570 25.58 3.02 18.29
C SER A 570 27.03 2.51 18.18
N ALA A 571 27.68 2.69 17.02
CA ALA A 571 29.07 2.30 16.83
C ALA A 571 30.03 3.11 17.73
N THR A 572 29.82 4.43 17.83
CA THR A 572 30.63 5.31 18.69
C THR A 572 30.43 5.00 20.17
N LEU A 573 29.20 4.77 20.64
CA LEU A 573 28.94 4.41 22.03
C LEU A 573 29.59 3.07 22.39
N SER A 574 29.51 2.08 21.50
CA SER A 574 30.17 0.78 21.69
C SER A 574 31.69 0.92 21.74
N MET A 575 32.27 1.77 20.88
CA MET A 575 33.70 2.08 20.87
C MET A 575 34.14 2.71 22.21
N LEU A 576 33.42 3.71 22.73
CA LEU A 576 33.78 4.36 24.00
C LEU A 576 33.62 3.44 25.20
N ALA A 577 32.60 2.57 25.20
CA ALA A 577 32.43 1.54 26.22
C ALA A 577 33.61 0.57 26.25
N ASN A 578 34.10 0.15 25.07
CA ASN A 578 35.29 -0.72 24.96
C ASN A 578 36.58 -0.03 25.42
N LEU A 579 36.65 1.30 25.32
CA LEU A 579 37.74 2.11 25.86
C LEU A 579 37.62 2.36 27.39
N GLY A 580 36.56 1.85 28.04
CA GLY A 580 36.35 1.98 29.48
C GLY A 580 35.91 3.37 29.93
N ILE A 581 35.29 4.16 29.05
CA ILE A 581 34.78 5.49 29.40
C ILE A 581 33.48 5.37 30.20
N ASP A 582 33.44 6.02 31.35
CA ASP A 582 32.26 6.10 32.19
C ASP A 582 31.10 6.83 31.50
N GLN A 583 29.89 6.27 31.58
CA GLN A 583 28.71 6.82 30.93
C GLN A 583 28.39 8.26 31.37
N SER A 584 28.69 8.64 32.61
CA SER A 584 28.50 10.01 33.11
C SER A 584 29.30 11.07 32.34
N ARG A 585 30.37 10.65 31.64
CA ARG A 585 31.27 11.49 30.84
C ARG A 585 30.91 11.52 29.35
N ILE A 586 29.84 10.82 28.97
CA ILE A 586 29.33 10.79 27.61
C ILE A 586 27.99 11.51 27.63
N ARG A 587 27.83 12.50 26.76
CA ARG A 587 26.53 13.05 26.37
C ARG A 587 26.29 12.63 24.93
N PHE A 588 25.07 12.22 24.65
CA PHE A 588 24.65 11.95 23.28
C PHE A 588 23.21 12.39 23.07
N ASP A 589 22.88 12.70 21.82
CA ASP A 589 21.53 13.03 21.40
C ASP A 589 21.09 12.04 20.31
N ASP A 590 19.97 11.37 20.54
CA ASP A 590 19.38 10.39 19.63
C ASP A 590 18.10 10.97 18.99
N PHE A 591 18.22 11.33 17.72
CA PHE A 591 17.11 11.86 16.93
C PHE A 591 16.04 10.82 16.58
N GLY A 592 16.24 9.54 16.93
CA GLY A 592 15.36 8.44 16.56
C GLY A 592 15.44 8.10 15.07
N ASN A 593 14.65 7.10 14.65
CA ASN A 593 14.53 6.69 13.23
C ASN A 593 13.43 7.43 12.49
#